data_AF-A0A2D4KJF6-F1
#
_entry.id   AF-A0A2D4KJF6-F1
#
_cell.length_a   1.000
_cell.length_b   1.000
_cell.length_c   1.000
_cell.angle_alpha   90.00
_cell.angle_beta   90.00
_cell.angle_gamma   90.00
#
_symmetry.space_group_name_H-M   'P 1'
#
loop_
_entity.id
_entity.type
_entity.pdbx_description
1 polymer ?
#
loop_
_entity_poly.entity_id
_entity_poly.type
_entity_poly.pdbx_seq_one_letter_code
_entity_poly.pdbx_strand_id
1 'polypeptide(L)'
;MSGLMKRRPRGDMIAVFQYLRGCHKEEGVKLFSKAPEGRTRSNGWKLIKERSNLELRRNFLTVRTINQWNNLSTEVNVPTLEVFKKRLDNHLSKVVEGFFLPKQGGWTRRLPRSLPTL
;
A
#
# COMPACT_ATOMS: atom_id res chain seq x y z
N MET A 1 18.11 -8.60 -1.67
CA MET A 1 17.07 -7.79 -2.36
C MET A 1 17.69 -7.05 -3.55
N SER A 2 17.54 -7.51 -4.79
CA SER A 2 18.14 -6.83 -5.96
C SER A 2 17.14 -6.80 -7.13
N GLY A 3 16.45 -5.67 -7.27
CA GLY A 3 15.56 -5.36 -8.39
C GLY A 3 14.99 -3.96 -8.26
N LEU A 4 15.09 -3.14 -9.30
CA LEU A 4 14.65 -1.74 -9.33
C LEU A 4 13.18 -1.58 -8.87
N MET A 5 12.34 -2.56 -9.24
CA MET A 5 10.91 -2.60 -8.91
C MET A 5 10.62 -2.66 -7.41
N LYS A 6 11.53 -3.20 -6.59
CA LYS A 6 11.35 -3.28 -5.12
C LYS A 6 11.88 -2.03 -4.40
N ARG A 7 12.85 -1.33 -4.99
CA ARG A 7 13.50 -0.15 -4.41
C ARG A 7 12.60 1.09 -4.46
N ARG A 8 11.89 1.30 -5.56
CA ARG A 8 11.05 2.50 -5.77
C ARG A 8 9.85 2.57 -4.82
N PRO A 9 9.01 1.52 -4.67
CA PRO A 9 7.90 1.56 -3.72
C PRO A 9 8.36 1.70 -2.26
N ARG A 10 9.50 1.10 -1.91
CA ARG A 10 10.11 1.24 -0.60
C ARG A 10 10.56 2.68 -0.33
N GLY A 11 11.29 3.27 -1.27
CA GLY A 11 11.77 4.66 -1.16
C GLY A 11 10.61 5.65 -1.05
N ASP A 12 9.59 5.45 -1.86
CA ASP A 12 8.35 6.24 -1.83
C ASP A 12 7.68 6.20 -0.45
N MET A 13 7.53 5.02 0.16
CA MET A 13 6.95 4.87 1.51
C MET A 13 7.79 5.53 2.61
N ILE A 14 9.11 5.46 2.49
CA ILE A 14 10.03 6.12 3.41
C ILE A 14 9.89 7.65 3.32
N ALA A 15 9.75 8.18 2.11
CA ALA A 15 9.54 9.62 1.90
C ALA A 15 8.23 10.10 2.52
N VAL A 16 7.13 9.35 2.35
CA VAL A 16 5.84 9.66 2.99
C VAL A 16 5.97 9.65 4.52
N PHE A 17 6.63 8.65 5.09
CA PHE A 17 6.84 8.57 6.54
C PHE A 17 7.60 9.78 7.08
N GLN A 18 8.70 10.17 6.44
CA GLN A 18 9.52 11.31 6.84
C GLN A 18 8.75 12.63 6.75
N TYR A 19 7.93 12.80 5.70
CA TYR A 19 7.07 13.96 5.53
C TYR A 19 6.03 14.07 6.67
N LEU A 20 5.31 12.97 6.95
CA LEU A 20 4.26 12.97 7.98
C LEU A 20 4.78 13.15 9.40
N ARG A 21 6.01 12.68 9.67
CA ARG A 21 6.67 12.86 10.97
C ARG A 21 7.36 14.22 11.13
N GLY A 22 7.36 15.06 10.08
CA GLY A 22 8.00 16.38 10.12
C GLY A 22 9.54 16.31 10.20
N CYS A 23 10.14 15.20 9.75
CA CYS A 23 11.60 15.05 9.71
C CYS A 23 12.25 15.91 8.63
N HIS A 24 11.49 16.34 7.62
CA HIS A 24 11.84 17.44 6.72
C HIS A 24 11.10 18.69 7.18
N LYS A 25 11.82 19.66 7.74
CA LYS A 25 11.26 20.91 8.27
C LYS A 25 11.10 22.02 7.23
N GLU A 26 11.26 21.72 5.95
CA GLU A 26 11.25 22.75 4.91
C GLU A 26 10.01 22.62 4.00
N GLU A 27 9.39 23.78 3.76
CA GLU A 27 8.54 24.14 2.62
C GLU A 27 7.00 23.93 2.70
N GLY A 28 6.30 25.03 2.96
CA GLY A 28 5.57 25.81 1.95
C GLY A 28 4.32 25.24 1.27
N VAL A 29 4.17 23.91 1.14
CA VAL A 29 3.00 23.29 0.51
C VAL A 29 2.68 21.95 1.17
N LYS A 30 1.42 21.79 1.57
CA LYS A 30 0.90 20.55 2.16
C LYS A 30 0.75 19.47 1.08
N LEU A 31 1.79 18.68 0.85
CA LEU A 31 1.80 17.55 -0.12
C LEU A 31 0.77 16.47 0.22
N PHE A 32 0.52 16.24 1.52
CA PHE A 32 -0.43 15.23 1.98
C PHE A 32 -1.43 15.81 2.96
N SER A 33 -2.70 15.47 2.73
CA SER A 33 -3.79 15.79 3.65
C SER A 33 -4.10 14.60 4.54
N LYS A 34 -3.90 14.76 5.86
CA LYS A 34 -4.34 13.76 6.86
C LYS A 34 -5.87 13.76 6.91
N ALA A 35 -6.47 12.57 6.89
CA ALA A 35 -7.90 12.40 7.08
C ALA A 35 -8.29 12.78 8.52
N PRO A 36 -9.53 13.28 8.75
CA PRO A 36 -10.02 13.49 10.10
C PRO A 36 -9.96 12.18 10.89
N GLU A 37 -9.52 12.27 12.14
CA GLU A 37 -9.41 11.14 13.07
C GLU A 37 -10.83 10.70 13.49
N GLY A 38 -11.43 9.82 12.68
CA GLY A 38 -12.72 9.18 12.99
C GLY A 38 -12.55 7.75 13.53
N ARG A 39 -13.61 7.20 14.16
CA ARG A 39 -13.74 5.81 14.65
C ARG A 39 -13.59 4.76 13.53
N THR A 40 -12.41 4.60 12.94
CA THR A 40 -12.15 3.52 11.99
C THR A 40 -10.80 2.87 12.25
N ARG A 41 -10.77 1.55 12.04
CA ARG A 41 -9.64 0.61 12.18
C ARG A 41 -8.48 0.94 11.22
N SER A 42 -7.95 2.16 11.30
CA SER A 42 -6.87 2.65 10.45
C SER A 42 -5.60 2.83 11.27
N ASN A 43 -4.48 2.93 10.58
CA ASN A 43 -3.14 3.12 11.13
C ASN A 43 -2.91 4.48 11.84
N GLY A 44 -3.97 5.25 12.14
CA GLY A 44 -3.91 6.58 12.78
C GLY A 44 -3.38 7.70 11.88
N TRP A 45 -2.89 7.38 10.69
CA TRP A 45 -2.22 8.31 9.77
C TRP A 45 -2.79 8.20 8.36
N LYS A 46 -4.11 7.94 8.26
CA LYS A 46 -4.79 7.80 6.97
C LYS A 46 -4.67 9.09 6.17
N LEU A 47 -4.33 8.95 4.90
CA LEU A 47 -4.17 10.07 3.97
C LEU A 47 -5.40 10.19 3.06
N ILE A 48 -5.84 11.42 2.83
CA ILE A 48 -6.90 11.75 1.89
C ILE A 48 -6.32 11.65 0.49
N LYS A 49 -6.90 10.75 -0.31
CA LYS A 49 -6.54 10.61 -1.72
C LYS A 49 -7.21 11.72 -2.53
N GLU A 50 -6.41 12.64 -3.07
CA GLU A 50 -6.87 13.57 -4.11
C GLU A 50 -7.21 12.76 -5.37
N ARG A 51 -8.43 12.94 -5.91
CA ARG A 51 -8.81 12.32 -7.17
C ARG A 51 -8.35 13.21 -8.31
N SER A 52 -7.24 12.84 -8.95
CA SER A 52 -6.78 13.49 -10.17
C SER A 52 -7.24 12.70 -11.41
N ASN A 53 -7.99 13.35 -12.30
CA ASN A 53 -8.36 12.77 -13.60
C ASN A 53 -7.23 12.90 -14.64
N LEU A 54 -6.26 13.78 -14.40
CA LEU A 54 -5.12 13.97 -15.29
C LEU A 54 -4.16 12.77 -15.19
N GLU A 55 -3.90 12.12 -16.33
CA GLU A 55 -3.03 10.95 -16.39
C GLU A 55 -1.59 11.26 -15.95
N LEU A 56 -1.11 12.47 -16.25
CA LEU A 56 0.17 12.99 -15.76
C LEU A 56 0.26 12.99 -14.22
N ARG A 57 -0.85 13.30 -13.54
CA ARG A 57 -0.91 13.36 -12.07
C ARG A 57 -0.91 11.99 -11.41
N ARG A 58 -1.30 10.92 -12.12
CA ARG A 58 -1.37 9.55 -11.57
C ARG A 58 -0.01 9.01 -11.12
N ASN A 59 1.07 9.45 -11.77
CA ASN A 59 2.43 8.99 -11.48
C ASN A 59 3.13 9.78 -10.37
N PHE A 60 2.51 10.85 -9.87
CA PHE A 60 3.07 11.65 -8.78
C PHE A 60 3.11 10.85 -7.49
N LEU A 61 4.10 11.17 -6.64
CA LEU A 61 4.29 10.52 -5.34
C LEU A 61 3.00 10.57 -4.51
N THR A 62 2.31 11.71 -4.49
CA THR A 62 1.07 11.92 -3.74
C THR A 62 -0.03 10.96 -4.19
N VAL A 63 -0.19 10.72 -5.49
CA VAL A 63 -1.29 9.86 -5.98
C VAL A 63 -0.95 8.37 -5.86
N ARG A 64 0.28 7.98 -6.21
CA ARG A 64 0.65 6.56 -6.28
C ARG A 64 0.86 5.91 -4.91
N THR A 65 1.30 6.68 -3.89
CA THR A 65 1.64 6.13 -2.58
C THR A 65 0.46 6.06 -1.61
N ILE A 66 -0.53 6.96 -1.73
CA ILE A 66 -1.64 7.06 -0.76
C ILE A 66 -2.41 5.74 -0.62
N ASN A 67 -2.68 5.04 -1.74
CA ASN A 67 -3.37 3.75 -1.70
C ASN A 67 -2.59 2.72 -0.88
N GLN A 68 -1.30 2.60 -1.17
CA GLN A 68 -0.44 1.63 -0.49
C GLN A 68 -0.25 2.02 0.98
N TRP A 69 -0.14 3.31 1.30
CA TRP A 69 -0.01 3.82 2.66
C TRP A 69 -1.26 3.52 3.50
N ASN A 70 -2.45 3.75 2.93
CA ASN A 70 -3.72 3.47 3.58
C ASN A 70 -3.97 1.97 3.78
N ASN A 71 -3.28 1.11 3.03
CA ASN A 71 -3.30 -0.35 3.20
C ASN A 71 -2.26 -0.87 4.21
N LEU A 72 -1.35 -0.01 4.71
CA LEU A 72 -0.40 -0.41 5.74
C LEU A 72 -1.13 -0.68 7.06
N SER A 73 -0.83 -1.84 7.66
CA SER A 73 -1.26 -2.19 9.01
C SER A 73 -0.76 -1.17 10.04
N THR A 74 -1.53 -0.96 11.11
CA THR A 74 -1.12 -0.24 12.33
C THR A 74 0.24 -0.72 12.85
N GLU A 75 0.54 -2.01 12.71
CA GLU A 75 1.80 -2.61 13.15
C GLU A 75 3.01 -2.06 12.40
N VAL A 76 2.88 -1.63 11.15
CA VAL A 76 4.01 -1.07 10.40
C VAL A 76 4.26 0.39 10.83
N ASN A 77 3.26 1.06 11.37
CA ASN A 77 3.35 2.47 11.75
C ASN A 77 3.91 2.65 13.16
N VAL A 78 5.22 2.89 13.23
CA VAL A 78 6.01 3.06 14.46
C VAL A 78 6.53 4.50 14.59
N PRO A 79 6.93 4.94 15.79
CA PRO A 79 7.44 6.31 15.98
C PRO A 79 8.81 6.57 15.32
N THR A 80 9.63 5.54 15.12
CA THR A 80 11.03 5.68 14.65
C THR A 80 11.23 5.18 13.21
N LEU A 81 12.06 5.90 12.45
CA LEU A 81 12.35 5.58 11.04
C LEU A 81 13.01 4.21 10.83
N GLU A 82 13.93 3.80 11.69
CA GLU A 82 14.66 2.53 11.54
C GLU A 82 13.74 1.31 11.67
N VAL A 83 12.90 1.32 12.71
CA VAL A 83 11.90 0.27 12.92
C VAL A 83 10.88 0.27 11.79
N PHE A 84 10.50 1.45 11.26
CA PHE A 84 9.61 1.56 10.12
C PHE A 84 10.20 0.88 8.88
N LYS A 85 11.47 1.15 8.54
CA LYS A 85 12.16 0.51 7.40
C LYS A 85 12.14 -1.01 7.52
N LYS A 86 12.49 -1.57 8.69
CA LYS A 86 12.51 -3.03 8.92
C LYS A 86 11.12 -3.66 8.78
N ARG A 87 10.08 -3.03 9.34
CA ARG A 87 8.70 -3.53 9.26
C ARG A 87 8.13 -3.39 7.84
N LEU A 88 8.47 -2.31 7.14
CA LEU A 88 8.11 -2.10 5.74
C LEU A 88 8.72 -3.19 4.85
N ASP A 89 10.00 -3.52 5.04
CA ASP A 89 10.66 -4.58 4.27
C ASP A 89 10.00 -5.96 4.46
N ASN A 90 9.63 -6.29 5.71
CA ASN A 90 8.86 -7.51 6.00
C ASN A 90 7.46 -7.49 5.39
N HIS A 91 6.75 -6.35 5.43
CA HIS A 91 5.44 -6.22 4.82
C HIS A 91 5.51 -6.38 3.30
N LEU A 92 6.49 -5.75 2.65
CA LEU A 92 6.71 -5.86 1.21
C LEU A 92 7.13 -7.28 0.80
N SER A 93 7.88 -8.03 1.62
CA SER A 93 8.19 -9.44 1.32
C SER A 93 6.93 -10.30 1.32
N LYS A 94 6.07 -10.15 2.34
CA LYS A 94 4.80 -10.89 2.46
C LYS A 94 3.84 -10.59 1.32
N VAL A 95 3.76 -9.34 0.87
CA VAL A 95 2.95 -8.96 -0.29
C VAL A 95 3.44 -9.66 -1.55
N VAL A 96 4.76 -9.69 -1.79
CA VAL A 96 5.35 -10.37 -2.95
C VAL A 96 5.12 -11.89 -2.90
N GLU A 97 5.23 -12.50 -1.72
CA GLU A 97 4.92 -13.93 -1.51
C GLU A 97 3.44 -14.24 -1.77
N GLY A 98 2.51 -13.38 -1.32
CA GLY A 98 1.08 -13.55 -1.57
C GLY A 98 0.68 -13.41 -3.05
N PHE A 99 1.47 -12.72 -3.87
CA PHE A 99 1.31 -12.71 -5.33
C PHE A 99 1.80 -14.00 -6.00
N PHE A 100 2.72 -14.73 -5.36
CA PHE A 100 3.34 -15.93 -5.92
C PHE A 100 2.73 -17.24 -5.39
N LEU A 101 1.93 -17.18 -4.32
CA LEU A 101 1.15 -18.32 -3.86
C LEU A 101 -0.11 -18.50 -4.72
N PRO A 102 -0.28 -19.64 -5.42
CA PRO A 102 -1.56 -19.95 -6.04
C PRO A 102 -2.61 -20.01 -4.93
N LYS A 103 -3.72 -19.28 -5.09
CA LYS A 103 -4.88 -19.44 -4.22
C LYS A 103 -5.38 -20.88 -4.38
N GLN A 104 -5.01 -21.74 -3.45
CA GLN A 104 -5.61 -23.07 -3.30
C GLN A 104 -7.09 -22.85 -2.93
N GLY A 105 -8.00 -23.05 -3.89
CA GLY A 105 -9.41 -22.73 -3.74
C GLY A 105 -10.28 -23.18 -4.91
N GLY A 106 -10.35 -24.50 -5.12
CA GLY A 106 -11.55 -25.27 -5.53
C GLY A 106 -12.37 -24.82 -6.74
N TRP A 107 -12.05 -25.36 -7.93
CA TRP A 107 -13.05 -25.54 -8.98
C TRP A 107 -13.66 -26.94 -8.88
N THR A 108 -14.69 -27.12 -8.05
CA THR A 108 -15.66 -28.20 -8.32
C THR A 108 -16.52 -27.73 -9.49
N ARG A 109 -16.09 -28.06 -10.71
CA ARG A 109 -16.97 -27.99 -11.88
C ARG A 109 -18.16 -28.90 -11.59
N ARG A 110 -19.33 -28.30 -11.31
CA ARG A 110 -20.62 -28.96 -11.42
C ARG A 110 -20.72 -29.55 -12.82
N LEU A 111 -20.57 -30.87 -12.93
CA LEU A 111 -21.05 -31.64 -14.08
C LEU A 111 -22.57 -31.47 -14.13
N PRO A 112 -23.18 -31.03 -15.24
CA PRO A 112 -24.61 -31.13 -15.42
C PRO A 112 -25.03 -32.60 -15.45
N ARG A 113 -26.08 -32.92 -14.70
CA ARG A 113 -26.74 -34.22 -14.75
C ARG A 113 -27.45 -34.40 -16.10
N SER A 114 -27.26 -35.59 -16.68
CA SER A 114 -28.07 -36.34 -17.67
C SER A 114 -27.99 -36.04 -19.19
N LEU A 115 -28.13 -37.15 -19.92
CA LEU A 115 -27.73 -37.59 -21.28
C LEU A 115 -28.77 -37.29 -22.40
N PRO A 116 -28.55 -37.69 -23.67
CA PRO A 116 -29.01 -39.04 -24.09
C PRO A 116 -28.08 -39.83 -25.04
N THR A 117 -28.29 -41.14 -24.96
CA THR A 117 -27.91 -42.26 -25.83
C THR A 117 -28.25 -42.06 -27.31
N LEU A 118 -27.35 -42.51 -28.19
CA LEU A 118 -27.61 -43.25 -29.43
C LEU A 118 -26.47 -44.25 -29.65
#